data_AF-H2BVR4-F1
#
_entry.id   AF-H2BVR4-F1
#
_cell.length_a   1.000
_cell.length_b   1.000
_cell.length_c   1.000
_cell.angle_alpha   90.00
_cell.angle_beta   90.00
_cell.angle_gamma   90.00
#
_symmetry.space_group_name_H-M   'P 1'
#
loop_
_entity.id
_entity.type
_entity.pdbx_description
1 polymer ?
#
loop_
_entity_poly.entity_id
_entity_poly.type
_entity_poly.pdbx_seq_one_letter_code
_entity_poly.pdbx_strand_id
1 'polypeptide(L)'
;MKTFFTLTPKQSEGLDSEVYDNARDLWQDAHLIVAKNKSFSTATSLMVLSLEETIKAILIKLHSEGLKVYEIEDAKKFFNDHKIRHQIAQLIEIGHAFYESFEKWQSSESKNWFAKGFKILKIGAVILKANDNVKNLEKFNDYKNNGLYVGYRDILITPEKTVGTKEYYEVKELLERTVRFYKFLRILYHPKLKNHQSKKKVSEIRANLKLFIDEAMVSFSFKKLKVKK
;
A
#
# COMPACT_ATOMS: atom_id res chain seq x y z
N MET A 1 6.34 -18.87 19.64
CA MET A 1 6.44 -17.40 19.51
C MET A 1 5.32 -16.93 18.59
N LYS A 2 4.58 -15.87 18.93
CA LYS A 2 3.53 -15.33 18.05
C LYS A 2 4.15 -14.43 16.99
N THR A 3 3.77 -14.61 15.73
CA THR A 3 4.10 -13.75 14.58
C THR A 3 2.82 -13.16 14.00
N PHE A 4 2.91 -12.10 13.18
CA PHE A 4 1.73 -11.49 12.52
C PHE A 4 0.82 -12.51 11.83
N PHE A 5 1.39 -13.54 11.21
CA PHE A 5 0.64 -14.61 10.54
C PHE A 5 -0.10 -15.57 11.47
N THR A 6 0.30 -15.61 12.75
CA THR A 6 -0.32 -16.48 13.77
C THR A 6 -1.28 -15.74 14.69
N LEU A 7 -1.34 -14.40 14.60
CA LEU A 7 -2.27 -13.60 15.37
C LEU A 7 -3.69 -13.74 14.80
N THR A 8 -4.67 -13.88 15.69
CA THR A 8 -6.07 -13.73 15.29
C THR A 8 -6.40 -12.27 14.98
N PRO A 9 -7.45 -11.96 14.21
CA PRO A 9 -7.88 -10.58 13.94
C PRO A 9 -7.93 -9.71 15.21
N LYS A 10 -8.56 -10.24 16.27
CA LYS A 10 -8.68 -9.56 17.56
C LYS A 10 -7.33 -9.28 18.23
N GLN A 11 -6.36 -10.18 18.07
CA GLN A 11 -5.01 -9.98 18.61
C GLN A 11 -4.19 -8.96 17.80
N SER A 12 -4.61 -8.66 16.57
CA SER A 12 -3.95 -7.68 15.70
C SER A 12 -4.51 -6.27 15.81
N GLU A 13 -5.60 -6.08 16.57
CA GLU A 13 -6.19 -4.76 16.80
C GLU A 13 -5.15 -3.78 17.38
N GLY A 14 -4.96 -2.64 16.71
CA GLY A 14 -4.08 -1.57 17.17
C GLY A 14 -2.60 -1.75 16.82
N LEU A 15 -2.15 -2.96 16.45
CA LEU A 15 -0.75 -3.20 16.08
C LEU A 15 -0.33 -2.45 14.81
N ASP A 16 -1.29 -2.06 13.97
CA ASP A 16 -1.03 -1.26 12.79
C ASP A 16 -0.53 0.16 13.12
N SER A 17 -0.88 0.69 14.30
CA SER A 17 -0.55 2.06 14.68
C SER A 17 0.94 2.27 14.92
N GLU A 18 1.59 1.38 15.68
CA GLU A 18 3.03 1.44 15.95
C GLU A 18 3.86 1.30 14.67
N VAL A 19 3.45 0.37 13.80
CA VAL A 19 4.09 0.17 12.49
C VAL A 19 3.95 1.42 11.61
N TYR A 20 2.78 2.06 11.64
CA TYR A 20 2.56 3.29 10.88
C TYR A 20 3.28 4.51 11.48
N ASP A 21 3.41 4.59 12.81
CA ASP A 21 4.18 5.67 13.44
C ASP A 21 5.65 5.60 13.02
N ASN A 22 6.24 4.41 13.00
CA ASN A 22 7.59 4.21 12.44
C ASN A 22 7.66 4.61 10.96
N ALA A 23 6.66 4.22 10.15
CA ALA A 23 6.59 4.63 8.75
C ALA A 23 6.55 6.16 8.58
N ARG A 24 5.78 6.86 9.43
CA ARG A 24 5.65 8.32 9.41
C ARG A 24 6.98 8.98 9.76
N ASP A 25 7.65 8.50 10.80
CA ASP A 25 8.90 9.10 11.26
C ASP A 25 9.99 8.96 10.19
N LEU A 26 10.11 7.78 9.55
CA LEU A 26 10.98 7.57 8.37
C LEU A 26 10.68 8.53 7.21
N TRP A 27 9.41 8.80 6.95
CA TRP A 27 9.00 9.74 5.90
C TRP A 27 9.39 11.18 6.23
N GLN A 28 9.21 11.59 7.49
CA GLN A 28 9.62 12.91 7.96
C GLN A 28 11.13 13.09 7.88
N ASP A 29 11.90 12.09 8.30
CA ASP A 29 13.36 12.09 8.23
C ASP A 29 13.86 12.21 6.79
N ALA A 30 13.25 11.47 5.85
CA ALA A 30 13.57 11.59 4.44
C ALA A 30 13.38 13.02 3.91
N HIS A 31 12.27 13.68 4.29
CA HIS A 31 12.02 15.07 3.91
C HIS A 31 13.02 16.04 4.53
N LEU A 32 13.41 15.85 5.79
CA LEU A 32 14.42 16.67 6.46
C LEU A 32 15.79 16.54 5.79
N ILE A 33 16.18 15.33 5.40
CA ILE A 33 17.45 15.06 4.71
C ILE A 33 17.49 15.76 3.34
N VAL A 34 16.43 15.70 2.55
CA VAL A 34 16.37 16.44 1.28
C VAL A 34 16.38 17.94 1.53
N ALA A 35 15.64 18.43 2.52
CA ALA A 35 15.56 19.85 2.80
C ALA A 35 16.93 20.44 3.18
N LYS A 36 17.65 19.77 4.10
CA LYS A 36 18.93 20.24 4.65
C LYS A 36 20.14 19.91 3.78
N ASN A 37 20.23 18.67 3.31
CA ASN A 37 21.47 18.15 2.73
C ASN A 37 21.36 17.92 1.22
N LYS A 38 20.15 18.02 0.64
CA LYS A 38 19.88 17.63 -0.77
C LYS A 38 20.30 16.19 -1.10
N SER A 39 20.43 15.33 -0.09
CA SER A 39 20.79 13.92 -0.27
C SER A 39 19.55 13.12 -0.68
N PHE A 40 19.30 13.09 -1.99
CA PHE A 40 18.16 12.36 -2.57
C PHE A 40 18.35 10.85 -2.46
N SER A 41 19.58 10.34 -2.52
CA SER A 41 19.88 8.92 -2.41
C SER A 41 19.46 8.34 -1.05
N THR A 42 19.96 8.93 0.04
CA THR A 42 19.61 8.51 1.41
C THR A 42 18.13 8.69 1.68
N ALA A 43 17.56 9.84 1.29
CA ALA A 43 16.14 10.10 1.50
C ALA A 43 15.24 9.11 0.73
N THR A 44 15.64 8.70 -0.48
CA THR A 44 14.90 7.69 -1.24
C THR A 44 14.87 6.37 -0.50
N SER A 45 15.99 5.93 0.08
CA SER A 45 16.03 4.68 0.86
C SER A 45 15.12 4.72 2.08
N LEU A 46 15.10 5.84 2.83
CA LEU A 46 14.18 6.01 3.95
C LEU A 46 12.71 6.04 3.51
N MET A 47 12.42 6.62 2.33
CA MET A 47 11.06 6.60 1.79
C MET A 47 10.63 5.21 1.33
N VAL A 48 11.53 4.39 0.77
CA VAL A 48 11.22 3.00 0.46
C VAL A 48 10.94 2.21 1.75
N LEU A 49 11.73 2.43 2.80
CA LEU A 49 11.45 1.82 4.12
C LEU A 49 10.09 2.28 4.69
N SER A 50 9.79 3.58 4.62
CA SER A 50 8.49 4.12 5.03
C SER A 50 7.33 3.50 4.26
N LEU A 51 7.49 3.31 2.95
CA LEU A 51 6.51 2.62 2.12
C LEU A 51 6.32 1.16 2.56
N GLU A 52 7.41 0.45 2.83
CA GLU A 52 7.35 -0.94 3.29
C GLU A 52 6.56 -1.06 4.60
N GLU A 53 6.86 -0.20 5.58
CA GLU A 53 6.16 -0.15 6.86
C GLU A 53 4.69 0.27 6.70
N THR A 54 4.39 1.23 5.82
CA THR A 54 2.99 1.62 5.55
C THR A 54 2.19 0.46 4.96
N ILE A 55 2.78 -0.34 4.07
CA ILE A 55 2.13 -1.55 3.52
C ILE A 55 1.90 -2.58 4.62
N LYS A 56 2.87 -2.82 5.51
CA LYS A 56 2.71 -3.72 6.66
C LYS A 56 1.55 -3.24 7.55
N ALA A 57 1.48 -1.95 7.86
CA ALA A 57 0.39 -1.37 8.65
C ALA A 57 -0.99 -1.57 7.98
N ILE A 58 -1.09 -1.40 6.66
CA ILE A 58 -2.32 -1.70 5.90
C ILE A 58 -2.71 -3.17 6.04
N LEU A 59 -1.78 -4.09 5.86
CA LEU A 59 -2.05 -5.53 5.97
C LEU A 59 -2.50 -5.91 7.38
N ILE A 60 -1.83 -5.38 8.42
CA ILE A 60 -2.22 -5.60 9.82
C ILE A 60 -3.61 -5.04 10.09
N LYS A 61 -3.90 -3.82 9.63
CA LYS A 61 -5.21 -3.18 9.81
C LYS A 61 -6.33 -3.95 9.13
N LEU A 62 -6.14 -4.41 7.90
CA LEU A 62 -7.15 -5.19 7.19
C LEU A 62 -7.40 -6.55 7.87
N HIS A 63 -6.33 -7.20 8.34
CA HIS A 63 -6.45 -8.45 9.10
C HIS A 63 -7.20 -8.24 10.43
N SER A 64 -6.95 -7.14 11.16
CA SER A 64 -7.66 -6.86 12.41
C SER A 64 -9.16 -6.68 12.21
N GLU A 65 -9.57 -6.21 11.03
CA GLU A 65 -10.99 -6.08 10.63
C GLU A 65 -11.59 -7.39 10.07
N GLY A 66 -10.85 -8.49 10.12
CA GLY A 66 -11.32 -9.82 9.71
C GLY A 66 -11.32 -10.07 8.20
N LEU A 67 -10.48 -9.33 7.44
CA LEU A 67 -10.24 -9.59 6.03
C LEU A 67 -9.09 -10.59 5.86
N LYS A 68 -9.18 -11.43 4.83
CA LYS A 68 -8.27 -12.55 4.57
C LYS A 68 -6.98 -12.13 3.87
N VAL A 69 -6.42 -10.98 4.24
CA VAL A 69 -5.23 -10.43 3.56
C VAL A 69 -4.00 -11.31 3.67
N TYR A 70 -3.87 -12.09 4.75
CA TYR A 70 -2.77 -13.04 4.87
C TYR A 70 -2.98 -14.32 4.05
N GLU A 71 -4.15 -14.55 3.46
CA GLU A 71 -4.34 -15.63 2.47
C GLU A 71 -3.80 -15.24 1.08
N ILE A 72 -3.49 -13.95 0.86
CA ILE A 72 -2.86 -13.46 -0.37
C ILE A 72 -1.40 -13.95 -0.42
N GLU A 73 -1.03 -14.63 -1.51
CA GLU A 73 0.28 -15.27 -1.68
C GLU A 73 1.43 -14.25 -1.53
N ASP A 74 1.33 -13.10 -2.19
CA ASP A 74 2.35 -12.06 -2.13
C ASP A 74 2.41 -11.36 -0.76
N ALA A 75 1.30 -11.31 -0.01
CA ALA A 75 1.30 -10.70 1.32
C ALA A 75 2.19 -11.47 2.28
N LYS A 76 2.14 -12.80 2.28
CA LYS A 76 3.06 -13.62 3.09
C LYS A 76 4.51 -13.40 2.71
N LYS A 77 4.81 -13.37 1.41
CA LYS A 77 6.17 -13.18 0.90
C LYS A 77 6.72 -11.81 1.24
N PHE A 78 5.89 -10.78 1.16
CA PHE A 78 6.28 -9.39 1.42
C PHE A 78 6.82 -9.16 2.84
N PHE A 79 6.28 -9.82 3.88
CA PHE A 79 6.87 -9.71 5.22
C PHE A 79 8.27 -10.34 5.32
N ASN A 80 8.63 -11.25 4.43
CA ASN A 80 9.93 -11.92 4.45
C ASN A 80 10.98 -11.22 3.57
N ASP A 81 10.61 -10.83 2.35
CA ASP A 81 11.55 -10.29 1.36
C ASP A 81 11.37 -8.80 1.06
N HIS A 82 10.31 -8.19 1.60
CA HIS A 82 9.95 -6.78 1.40
C HIS A 82 9.75 -6.37 -0.06
N LYS A 83 9.64 -7.34 -0.98
CA LYS A 83 9.44 -7.07 -2.40
C LYS A 83 7.98 -6.79 -2.66
N ILE A 84 7.70 -5.58 -3.14
CA ILE A 84 6.35 -5.20 -3.56
C ILE A 84 6.03 -5.92 -4.86
N ARG A 85 5.20 -6.95 -4.76
CA ARG A 85 4.77 -7.81 -5.86
C ARG A 85 3.41 -7.38 -6.40
N HIS A 86 2.98 -8.07 -7.45
CA HIS A 86 1.79 -7.68 -8.20
C HIS A 86 0.53 -7.56 -7.35
N GLN A 87 0.24 -8.51 -6.46
CA GLN A 87 -0.98 -8.43 -5.65
C GLN A 87 -0.92 -7.29 -4.63
N ILE A 88 0.27 -6.98 -4.09
CA ILE A 88 0.43 -5.83 -3.18
C ILE A 88 0.21 -4.50 -3.92
N ALA A 89 0.74 -4.37 -5.13
CA ALA A 89 0.50 -3.20 -5.95
C ALA A 89 -0.99 -3.02 -6.31
N GLN A 90 -1.67 -4.10 -6.67
CA GLN A 90 -3.12 -4.09 -6.91
C GLN A 90 -3.89 -3.64 -5.67
N LEU A 91 -3.51 -4.13 -4.48
CA LEU A 91 -4.11 -3.72 -3.22
C LEU A 91 -3.97 -2.21 -2.99
N ILE A 92 -2.78 -1.65 -3.24
CA ILE A 92 -2.51 -0.20 -3.07
C ILE A 92 -3.34 0.62 -4.08
N GLU A 93 -3.33 0.26 -5.36
CA GLU A 93 -4.03 1.02 -6.41
C GLU A 93 -5.57 0.97 -6.23
N ILE A 94 -6.11 -0.21 -5.93
CA ILE A 94 -7.55 -0.36 -5.69
C ILE A 94 -7.93 0.30 -4.36
N GLY A 95 -7.11 0.16 -3.32
CA GLY A 95 -7.27 0.88 -2.06
C GLY A 95 -7.29 2.40 -2.23
N HIS A 96 -6.42 2.92 -3.10
CA HIS A 96 -6.41 4.34 -3.46
C HIS A 96 -7.70 4.76 -4.20
N ALA A 97 -8.19 3.93 -5.13
CA ALA A 97 -9.46 4.19 -5.82
C ALA A 97 -10.67 4.21 -4.85
N PHE A 98 -10.66 3.37 -3.80
CA PHE A 98 -11.63 3.45 -2.71
C PHE A 98 -11.56 4.78 -1.97
N TYR A 99 -10.35 5.24 -1.65
CA TYR A 99 -10.13 6.54 -1.01
C TYR A 99 -10.64 7.70 -1.88
N GLU A 100 -10.26 7.76 -3.16
CA GLU A 100 -10.74 8.83 -4.06
C GLU A 100 -12.26 8.86 -4.17
N SER A 101 -12.87 7.68 -4.23
CA SER A 101 -14.33 7.56 -4.26
C SER A 101 -14.95 8.09 -2.97
N PHE A 102 -14.33 7.78 -1.82
CA PHE A 102 -14.74 8.26 -0.51
C PHE A 102 -14.58 9.78 -0.35
N GLU A 103 -13.47 10.37 -0.80
CA GLU A 103 -13.29 11.83 -0.77
C GLU A 103 -14.29 12.56 -1.66
N LYS A 104 -14.48 12.12 -2.91
CA LYS A 104 -15.48 12.70 -3.82
C LYS A 104 -16.89 12.63 -3.25
N TRP A 105 -17.17 11.60 -2.45
CA TRP A 105 -18.43 11.51 -1.74
C TRP A 105 -18.54 12.52 -0.60
N GLN A 106 -17.48 12.74 0.19
CA GLN A 106 -17.51 13.76 1.23
C GLN A 106 -17.65 15.18 0.66
N SER A 107 -17.06 15.43 -0.50
CA SER A 107 -17.07 16.75 -1.14
C SER A 107 -18.28 17.04 -2.02
N SER A 108 -19.11 16.04 -2.37
CA SER A 108 -20.30 16.24 -3.21
C SER A 108 -21.59 15.86 -2.50
N GLU A 109 -22.64 16.68 -2.66
CA GLU A 109 -24.01 16.37 -2.20
C GLU A 109 -24.66 15.20 -2.97
N SER A 110 -23.98 14.67 -3.99
CA SER A 110 -24.48 13.64 -4.91
C SER A 110 -24.47 12.25 -4.27
N LYS A 111 -25.67 11.80 -3.84
CA LYS A 111 -25.87 10.52 -3.15
C LYS A 111 -25.66 9.26 -4.01
N ASN A 112 -25.51 9.36 -5.34
CA ASN A 112 -25.63 8.21 -6.27
C ASN A 112 -24.35 7.75 -7.01
N TRP A 113 -23.21 8.44 -6.85
CA TRP A 113 -21.98 8.09 -7.58
C TRP A 113 -21.38 6.74 -7.13
N PHE A 114 -21.39 6.43 -5.83
CA PHE A 114 -20.78 5.22 -5.27
C PHE A 114 -21.42 3.92 -5.82
N ALA A 115 -22.74 3.92 -6.00
CA ALA A 115 -23.50 2.76 -6.47
C ALA A 115 -23.27 2.44 -7.96
N LYS A 116 -22.95 3.45 -8.78
CA LYS A 116 -22.62 3.27 -10.22
C LYS A 116 -21.11 3.07 -10.47
N GLY A 117 -20.25 3.65 -9.61
CA GLY A 117 -18.80 3.65 -9.80
C GLY A 117 -18.11 2.31 -9.54
N PHE A 118 -18.72 1.41 -8.77
CA PHE A 118 -18.09 0.16 -8.30
C PHE A 118 -18.60 -1.11 -8.98
N LYS A 119 -19.44 -1.02 -10.02
CA LYS A 119 -19.67 -2.19 -10.90
C LYS A 119 -18.33 -2.55 -11.53
N ILE A 120 -17.64 -3.53 -10.94
CA ILE A 120 -16.61 -4.51 -11.38
C ILE A 120 -15.77 -4.20 -12.64
N LEU A 121 -16.31 -3.50 -13.64
CA LEU A 121 -15.66 -2.99 -14.85
C LEU A 121 -14.47 -2.02 -14.60
N LYS A 122 -14.42 -1.29 -13.47
CA LYS A 122 -13.23 -0.48 -13.13
C LYS A 122 -12.09 -1.26 -12.50
N ILE A 123 -12.34 -2.47 -11.98
CA ILE A 123 -11.31 -3.31 -11.36
C ILE A 123 -10.30 -3.77 -12.43
N GLY A 124 -10.77 -4.11 -13.64
CA GLY A 124 -9.90 -4.52 -14.75
C GLY A 124 -8.91 -3.44 -15.21
N ALA A 125 -9.37 -2.20 -15.42
CA ALA A 125 -8.49 -1.08 -15.83
C ALA A 125 -7.48 -0.69 -14.73
N VAL A 126 -7.91 -0.74 -13.46
CA VAL A 126 -7.01 -0.50 -12.31
C VAL A 126 -6.00 -1.64 -12.16
N ILE A 127 -6.39 -2.89 -12.41
CA ILE A 127 -5.47 -4.04 -12.45
C ILE A 127 -4.43 -3.90 -13.57
N LEU A 128 -4.82 -3.41 -14.76
CA LEU A 128 -3.89 -3.16 -15.87
C LEU A 128 -2.90 -2.04 -15.52
N LYS A 129 -3.36 -0.95 -14.91
CA LYS A 129 -2.47 0.12 -14.44
C LYS A 129 -1.55 -0.33 -13.29
N ALA A 130 -2.05 -1.20 -12.41
CA ALA A 130 -1.22 -1.82 -11.37
C ALA A 130 -0.12 -2.69 -11.99
N ASN A 131 -0.37 -3.37 -13.11
CA ASN A 131 0.63 -4.16 -13.84
C ASN A 131 1.81 -3.30 -14.35
N ASP A 132 1.53 -2.11 -14.90
CA ASP A 132 2.57 -1.18 -15.35
C ASP A 132 3.36 -0.60 -14.17
N ASN A 133 2.67 -0.31 -13.06
CA ASN A 133 3.32 0.19 -11.84
C ASN A 133 4.22 -0.87 -11.18
N VAL A 134 3.87 -2.15 -11.22
CA VAL A 134 4.65 -3.24 -10.59
C VAL A 134 6.09 -3.33 -11.11
N LYS A 135 6.31 -3.07 -12.40
CA LYS A 135 7.67 -3.03 -12.97
C LYS A 135 8.53 -1.91 -12.38
N ASN A 136 7.91 -0.81 -11.93
CA ASN A 136 8.63 0.25 -11.23
C ASN A 136 8.86 -0.10 -9.75
N LEU A 137 7.95 -0.87 -9.14
CA LEU A 137 8.06 -1.29 -7.73
C LEU A 137 9.18 -2.29 -7.49
N GLU A 138 9.46 -3.17 -8.46
CA GLU A 138 10.59 -4.11 -8.38
C GLU A 138 11.94 -3.37 -8.23
N LYS A 139 12.06 -2.15 -8.77
CA LYS A 139 13.26 -1.31 -8.68
C LYS A 139 13.46 -0.67 -7.31
N PHE A 140 12.41 -0.59 -6.48
CA PHE A 140 12.48 0.15 -5.21
C PHE A 140 13.39 -0.54 -4.21
N ASN A 141 13.50 -1.87 -4.25
CA ASN A 141 14.48 -2.59 -3.44
C ASN A 141 15.92 -2.23 -3.85
N ASP A 142 16.16 -2.02 -5.15
CA ASP A 142 17.45 -1.58 -5.65
C ASP A 142 17.71 -0.12 -5.26
N TYR A 143 16.72 0.76 -5.34
CA TYR A 143 16.83 2.14 -4.86
C TYR A 143 17.17 2.20 -3.37
N LYS A 144 16.52 1.38 -2.55
CA LYS A 144 16.78 1.28 -1.11
C LYS A 144 18.23 0.92 -0.83
N ASN A 145 18.73 -0.12 -1.47
CA ASN A 145 20.09 -0.59 -1.25
C ASN A 145 21.12 0.37 -1.85
N ASN A 146 20.95 0.76 -3.11
CA ASN A 146 21.90 1.63 -3.80
C ASN A 146 21.91 3.05 -3.24
N GLY A 147 20.83 3.50 -2.58
CA GLY A 147 20.77 4.81 -1.91
C GLY A 147 21.54 4.88 -0.58
N LEU A 148 21.93 3.74 -0.01
CA LEU A 148 22.69 3.64 1.25
C LEU A 148 24.08 3.01 1.10
N TYR A 149 24.23 2.07 0.16
CA TYR A 149 25.44 1.27 0.03
C TYR A 149 26.26 1.66 -1.21
N VAL A 150 27.58 1.63 -1.03
CA VAL A 150 28.55 1.68 -2.13
C VAL A 150 28.84 0.26 -2.61
N GLY A 151 28.90 0.09 -3.93
CA GLY A 151 29.29 -1.17 -4.56
C GLY A 151 30.67 -1.02 -5.18
N TYR A 152 31.60 -1.93 -4.89
CA TYR A 152 32.93 -1.97 -5.53
C TYR A 152 33.33 -3.37 -5.99
N ARG A 153 32.49 -4.39 -5.74
CA ARG A 153 32.81 -5.79 -6.04
C ARG A 153 32.50 -6.15 -7.49
N ASP A 154 31.28 -5.88 -7.94
CA ASP A 154 30.80 -6.29 -9.27
C ASP A 154 30.62 -5.09 -10.21
N ILE A 155 30.23 -3.93 -9.69
CA ILE A 155 30.10 -2.65 -10.40
C ILE A 155 30.45 -1.52 -9.42
N LEU A 156 31.11 -0.46 -9.91
CA LEU A 156 31.39 0.75 -9.11
C LEU A 156 30.12 1.60 -8.97
N ILE A 157 29.44 1.47 -7.84
CA ILE A 157 28.18 2.16 -7.51
C ILE A 157 28.44 3.14 -6.37
N THR A 158 28.05 4.40 -6.58
CA THR A 158 28.01 5.42 -5.51
C THR A 158 26.59 5.96 -5.42
N PRO A 159 25.99 6.05 -4.21
CA PRO A 159 24.57 6.34 -4.05
C PRO A 159 24.04 7.54 -4.83
N GLU A 160 24.75 8.67 -4.77
CA GLU A 160 24.35 9.92 -5.43
C GLU A 160 24.38 9.87 -6.95
N LYS A 161 25.11 8.92 -7.55
CA LYS A 161 25.16 8.71 -9.00
C LYS A 161 24.09 7.74 -9.49
N THR A 162 23.51 6.95 -8.59
CA THR A 162 22.59 5.86 -8.95
C THR A 162 21.15 6.16 -8.56
N VAL A 163 20.95 6.93 -7.48
CA VAL A 163 19.63 7.30 -6.96
C VAL A 163 19.58 8.82 -6.81
N GLY A 164 18.82 9.48 -7.67
CA GLY A 164 18.71 10.92 -7.73
C GLY A 164 17.29 11.42 -7.47
N THR A 165 17.05 12.66 -7.91
CA THR A 165 15.79 13.37 -7.70
C THR A 165 14.59 12.65 -8.32
N LYS A 166 14.79 12.00 -9.47
CA LYS A 166 13.73 11.29 -10.19
C LYS A 166 13.19 10.13 -9.34
N GLU A 167 14.10 9.27 -8.88
CA GLU A 167 13.77 8.09 -8.08
C GLU A 167 13.08 8.50 -6.77
N TYR A 168 13.57 9.57 -6.14
CA TYR A 168 12.94 10.15 -4.96
C TYR A 168 11.45 10.50 -5.20
N TYR A 169 11.14 11.24 -6.28
CA TYR A 169 9.74 11.63 -6.56
C TYR A 169 8.86 10.46 -7.01
N GLU A 170 9.44 9.45 -7.70
CA GLU A 170 8.72 8.20 -8.02
C GLU A 170 8.28 7.46 -6.75
N VAL A 171 9.18 7.30 -5.78
CA VAL A 171 8.85 6.66 -4.49
C VAL A 171 7.87 7.52 -3.70
N LYS A 172 8.02 8.86 -3.73
CA LYS A 172 7.13 9.80 -3.02
C LYS A 172 5.69 9.65 -3.45
N GLU A 173 5.44 9.62 -4.75
CA GLU A 173 4.09 9.53 -5.29
C GLU A 173 3.38 8.27 -4.80
N LEU A 174 4.06 7.12 -4.84
CA LEU A 174 3.47 5.87 -4.37
C LEU A 174 3.28 5.85 -2.85
N LEU A 175 4.25 6.35 -2.08
CA LEU A 175 4.14 6.45 -0.63
C LEU A 175 2.91 7.29 -0.25
N GLU A 176 2.68 8.42 -0.90
CA GLU A 176 1.51 9.27 -0.67
C GLU A 176 0.19 8.55 -0.96
N ARG A 177 0.10 7.80 -2.07
CA ARG A 177 -1.08 6.98 -2.39
C ARG A 177 -1.34 5.92 -1.32
N THR A 178 -0.27 5.26 -0.88
CA THR A 178 -0.31 4.20 0.14
C THR A 178 -0.73 4.77 1.49
N VAL A 179 -0.19 5.93 1.88
CA VAL A 179 -0.57 6.65 3.10
C VAL A 179 -2.03 7.08 3.07
N ARG A 180 -2.54 7.59 1.93
CA ARG A 180 -3.97 7.93 1.77
C ARG A 180 -4.86 6.71 1.95
N PHE A 181 -4.46 5.56 1.42
CA PHE A 181 -5.18 4.31 1.62
C PHE A 181 -5.18 3.88 3.09
N TYR A 182 -4.05 3.93 3.79
CA TYR A 182 -4.01 3.62 5.22
C TYR A 182 -4.92 4.56 6.05
N LYS A 183 -4.86 5.87 5.79
CA LYS A 183 -5.73 6.86 6.45
C LYS A 183 -7.21 6.59 6.18
N PHE A 184 -7.56 6.24 4.94
CA PHE A 184 -8.90 5.81 4.58
C PHE A 184 -9.37 4.63 5.44
N LEU A 185 -8.54 3.59 5.60
CA LEU A 185 -8.90 2.42 6.41
C LEU A 185 -9.15 2.81 7.88
N ARG A 186 -8.30 3.67 8.45
CA ARG A 186 -8.50 4.18 9.81
C ARG A 186 -9.84 4.89 9.96
N ILE A 187 -10.22 5.73 9.00
CA ILE A 187 -11.50 6.44 9.00
C ILE A 187 -12.65 5.44 8.82
N LEU A 188 -12.58 4.59 7.79
CA LEU A 188 -13.61 3.63 7.41
C LEU A 188 -14.00 2.71 8.57
N TYR A 189 -13.02 2.30 9.38
CA TYR A 189 -13.20 1.40 10.51
C TYR A 189 -13.25 2.11 11.87
N HIS A 190 -13.24 3.44 11.90
CA HIS A 190 -13.31 4.18 13.17
C HIS A 190 -14.66 3.97 13.87
N PRO A 191 -14.69 3.67 15.20
CA PRO A 191 -15.93 3.43 15.93
C PRO A 191 -16.94 4.57 15.85
N LYS A 192 -16.45 5.83 15.86
CA LYS A 192 -17.29 7.04 15.82
C LYS A 192 -17.87 7.37 14.43
N LEU A 193 -17.46 6.68 13.36
CA LEU A 193 -17.95 6.96 12.00
C LEU A 193 -19.48 6.74 11.88
N LYS A 194 -20.02 5.81 12.69
CA LYS A 194 -21.46 5.48 12.73
C LYS A 194 -22.36 6.64 13.17
N ASN A 195 -21.79 7.70 13.76
CA ASN A 195 -22.53 8.85 14.28
C ASN A 195 -22.66 9.99 13.27
N HIS A 196 -21.84 10.00 12.21
CA HIS A 196 -21.75 11.13 11.26
C HIS A 196 -22.12 10.77 9.83
N GLN A 197 -22.22 9.48 9.49
CA GLN A 197 -22.39 9.01 8.11
C GLN A 197 -23.53 8.01 7.98
N SER A 198 -24.15 7.90 6.80
CA SER A 198 -25.22 6.92 6.60
C SER A 198 -24.66 5.50 6.76
N LYS A 199 -25.08 4.82 7.83
CA LYS A 199 -24.61 3.47 8.20
C LYS A 199 -24.63 2.49 7.03
N LYS A 200 -25.63 2.61 6.14
CA LYS A 200 -25.79 1.81 4.92
C LYS A 200 -24.64 1.94 3.92
N LYS A 201 -24.11 3.14 3.69
CA LYS A 201 -23.03 3.34 2.71
C LYS A 201 -21.67 2.90 3.23
N VAL A 202 -21.40 3.15 4.51
CA VAL A 202 -20.18 2.63 5.16
C VAL A 202 -20.16 1.10 5.10
N SER A 203 -21.31 0.44 5.32
CA SER A 203 -21.40 -1.01 5.15
C SER A 203 -21.20 -1.48 3.72
N GLU A 204 -21.71 -0.75 2.71
CA GLU A 204 -21.49 -1.07 1.29
C GLU A 204 -20.00 -0.98 0.92
N ILE A 205 -19.30 0.06 1.38
CA ILE A 205 -17.85 0.21 1.13
C ILE A 205 -17.06 -0.92 1.77
N ARG A 206 -17.36 -1.26 3.04
CA ARG A 206 -16.72 -2.38 3.73
C ARG A 206 -16.99 -3.71 3.04
N ALA A 207 -18.23 -3.92 2.58
CA ALA A 207 -18.61 -5.12 1.83
C ALA A 207 -17.86 -5.24 0.51
N ASN A 208 -17.75 -4.15 -0.26
CA ASN A 208 -16.99 -4.13 -1.52
C ASN A 208 -15.49 -4.37 -1.28
N LEU A 209 -14.91 -3.78 -0.24
CA LEU A 209 -13.51 -4.01 0.13
C LEU A 209 -13.27 -5.47 0.54
N LYS A 210 -14.20 -6.05 1.30
CA LYS A 210 -14.17 -7.46 1.68
C LYS A 210 -14.27 -8.38 0.46
N LEU A 211 -15.23 -8.14 -0.44
CA LEU A 211 -15.39 -8.87 -1.70
C LEU A 211 -14.11 -8.84 -2.52
N PHE A 212 -13.51 -7.66 -2.66
CA PHE A 212 -12.27 -7.50 -3.42
C PHE A 212 -11.10 -8.29 -2.80
N ILE A 213 -10.89 -8.19 -1.49
CA ILE A 213 -9.76 -8.84 -0.83
C ILE A 213 -9.99 -10.34 -0.70
N ASP A 214 -11.12 -10.75 -0.13
CA ASP A 214 -11.38 -12.14 0.25
C ASP A 214 -11.74 -13.02 -0.95
N GLU A 215 -12.35 -12.45 -1.99
CA GLU A 215 -12.79 -13.21 -3.16
C GLU A 215 -11.90 -12.93 -4.37
N ALA A 216 -11.75 -11.66 -4.78
CA ALA A 216 -11.01 -11.35 -6.00
C ALA A 216 -9.51 -11.58 -5.82
N MET A 217 -8.86 -10.99 -4.82
CA MET A 217 -7.41 -11.11 -4.66
C MET A 217 -6.95 -12.52 -4.29
N VAL A 218 -7.69 -13.22 -3.43
CA VAL A 218 -7.36 -14.61 -3.04
C VAL A 218 -7.56 -15.58 -4.22
N SER A 219 -8.60 -15.40 -5.04
CA SER A 219 -8.85 -16.26 -6.21
C SER A 219 -7.95 -15.96 -7.40
N PHE A 220 -7.51 -14.71 -7.56
CA PHE A 220 -6.66 -14.25 -8.67
C PHE A 220 -5.16 -14.44 -8.34
N SER A 221 -4.75 -15.69 -8.10
CA SER A 221 -3.33 -16.08 -8.21
C SER A 221 -3.02 -16.31 -9.70
N PHE A 222 -2.11 -15.53 -10.27
CA PHE A 222 -1.73 -15.54 -11.69
C PHE A 222 -1.18 -16.89 -12.20
N LYS A 223 -1.08 -17.92 -11.36
CA LYS A 223 -0.85 -19.30 -11.82
C LYS A 223 -1.85 -19.73 -12.90
N LYS A 224 -3.07 -19.19 -12.92
CA LYS A 224 -4.08 -19.49 -13.97
C LYS A 224 -3.90 -18.77 -15.30
N LEU A 225 -3.11 -17.69 -15.36
CA LEU A 225 -2.85 -16.93 -16.59
C LEU A 225 -1.61 -17.41 -17.36
N LYS A 226 -0.81 -18.31 -16.77
CA LYS A 226 0.30 -18.99 -17.46
C LYS A 226 -0.11 -20.20 -18.29
N VAL A 227 -1.39 -20.59 -18.27
CA VAL A 227 -1.93 -21.67 -19.11
C VAL A 227 -2.68 -21.05 -20.27
N LYS A 228 -1.94 -20.49 -21.22
CA LYS A 228 -2.30 -20.22 -22.63
C LYS A 228 -1.15 -19.45 -23.28
N LYS A 229 -0.04 -20.16 -23.47
CA LYS A 229 0.86 -19.96 -24.60
C LYS A 229 1.10 -21.32 -25.22
#